data_AF-A0A9R0TKV7-F1
#
_entry.id   AF-A0A9R0TKV7-F1
#
_cell.length_a   1.000
_cell.length_b   1.000
_cell.length_c   1.000
_cell.angle_alpha   90.00
_cell.angle_beta   90.00
_cell.angle_gamma   90.00
#
_symmetry.space_group_name_H-M   'P 1'
#
loop_
_entity.id
_entity.type
_entity.pdbx_description
1 polymer ?
#
loop_
_entity_poly.entity_id
_entity_poly.type
_entity_poly.pdbx_seq_one_letter_code
_entity_poly.pdbx_strand_id
1 'polypeptide(L)'
;MLITISVQSAGTFTLSNLGMFGVDRFDAILPPGTGAIMAVGSSQPTVVGTKDGRIGIKSQMQVNVTADHRVIYGSDLAAFLQTLSKIIEDPKDLTF
;
A
#
# COMPACT_ATOMS: atom_id res chain seq x y z
N MET A 1 -25.30 -5.66 1.69
CA MET A 1 -25.53 -4.26 2.11
C MET A 1 -24.60 -3.39 1.29
N LEU A 2 -25.13 -2.77 0.23
CA LEU A 2 -24.38 -1.80 -0.59
C LEU A 2 -24.17 -0.55 0.26
N ILE A 3 -22.91 -0.19 0.52
CA ILE A 3 -22.58 1.16 0.95
C ILE A 3 -21.90 1.85 -0.23
N THR A 4 -22.70 2.55 -1.04
CA THR A 4 -22.19 3.63 -1.89
C THR A 4 -21.98 4.84 -0.98
N ILE A 5 -20.73 5.08 -0.57
CA ILE A 5 -20.31 6.40 -0.11
C ILE A 5 -19.65 7.06 -1.31
N SER A 6 -20.37 7.95 -1.99
CA SER A 6 -19.78 8.78 -3.04
C SER A 6 -18.85 9.82 -2.39
N VAL A 7 -17.59 9.44 -2.17
CA VAL A 7 -16.50 10.41 -2.02
C VAL A 7 -15.84 10.59 -3.39
N GLN A 8 -16.63 10.91 -4.42
CA GLN A 8 -16.10 11.19 -5.75
C GLN A 8 -15.69 12.67 -5.83
N SER A 9 -14.72 13.05 -5.01
CA SER A 9 -13.77 14.10 -5.40
C SER A 9 -12.88 13.47 -6.48
N ALA A 10 -12.45 14.21 -7.50
CA ALA A 10 -11.53 13.72 -8.51
C ALA A 10 -10.20 13.24 -7.88
N GLY A 11 -10.17 12.00 -7.39
CA GLY A 11 -9.02 11.38 -6.76
C GLY A 11 -8.09 10.86 -7.85
N THR A 12 -6.90 11.43 -7.95
CA THR A 12 -5.86 10.94 -8.87
C THR A 12 -5.27 9.61 -8.42
N PHE A 13 -5.46 9.25 -7.14
CA PHE A 13 -4.95 8.05 -6.49
C PHE A 13 -6.01 7.46 -5.55
N THR A 14 -6.19 6.15 -5.58
CA THR A 14 -7.14 5.42 -4.72
C THR A 14 -6.42 4.49 -3.76
N LEU A 15 -6.92 4.34 -2.53
CA LEU A 15 -6.44 3.34 -1.57
C LEU A 15 -7.59 2.40 -1.18
N SER A 16 -7.33 1.11 -1.24
CA SER A 16 -8.22 0.04 -0.80
C SER A 16 -7.54 -0.75 0.31
N ASN A 17 -8.17 -0.82 1.48
CA ASN A 17 -7.68 -1.59 2.61
C ASN A 17 -8.61 -2.78 2.86
N LEU A 18 -8.18 -3.97 2.43
CA LEU A 18 -8.84 -5.23 2.79
C LEU A 18 -8.12 -5.99 3.90
N GLY A 19 -7.02 -5.43 4.42
CA GLY A 19 -6.32 -5.99 5.57
C GLY A 19 -7.20 -6.10 6.81
N MET A 20 -8.16 -5.18 6.99
CA MET A 20 -9.15 -5.27 8.08
C MET A 20 -10.05 -6.51 8.00
N PHE A 21 -10.14 -7.14 6.82
CA PHE A 21 -10.90 -8.36 6.58
C PHE A 21 -10.01 -9.61 6.57
N GLY A 22 -8.75 -9.49 6.98
CA GLY A 22 -7.80 -10.62 7.01
C GLY A 22 -7.26 -11.02 5.64
N VAL A 23 -7.39 -10.16 4.62
CA VAL A 23 -6.82 -10.41 3.30
C VAL A 23 -5.33 -10.09 3.31
N ASP A 24 -4.48 -11.08 3.05
CA ASP A 24 -3.02 -10.92 3.06
C ASP A 24 -2.50 -10.14 1.86
N ARG A 25 -3.12 -10.35 0.69
CA ARG A 25 -2.76 -9.71 -0.58
C ARG A 25 -3.95 -9.73 -1.52
N PHE A 26 -4.13 -8.66 -2.29
CA PHE A 26 -5.06 -8.63 -3.41
C PHE A 26 -4.59 -7.61 -4.44
N ASP A 27 -5.05 -7.79 -5.68
CA ASP A 27 -4.79 -6.85 -6.77
C ASP A 27 -6.07 -6.05 -7.01
N ALA A 28 -6.00 -4.75 -6.71
CA ALA A 28 -7.14 -3.86 -6.88
C ALA A 28 -7.29 -3.48 -8.36
N ILE A 29 -8.52 -3.52 -8.86
CA ILE A 29 -8.82 -3.07 -10.23
C ILE A 29 -8.88 -1.54 -10.23
N LEU A 30 -8.13 -0.92 -11.14
CA LEU A 30 -8.07 0.54 -11.29
C LEU A 30 -9.46 1.09 -11.66
N PRO A 31 -10.09 1.91 -10.81
CA PRO A 31 -11.36 2.53 -11.14
C PRO A 31 -11.20 3.53 -12.29
N PRO A 32 -12.21 3.68 -13.18
CA PRO A 32 -12.19 4.68 -14.23
C PRO A 32 -11.93 6.09 -13.69
N GLY A 33 -11.06 6.85 -14.35
CA GLY A 33 -10.75 8.25 -13.97
C GLY A 33 -9.69 8.41 -12.88
N THR A 34 -9.06 7.33 -12.41
CA THR A 34 -7.95 7.37 -11.44
C THR A 34 -6.64 6.93 -12.10
N GLY A 35 -5.50 7.48 -11.66
CA GLY A 35 -4.19 7.15 -12.24
C GLY A 35 -3.56 5.88 -11.66
N ALA A 36 -3.77 5.66 -10.36
CA ALA A 36 -3.33 4.45 -9.67
C ALA A 36 -4.26 4.09 -8.49
N ILE A 37 -4.28 2.81 -8.15
CA ILE A 37 -4.94 2.27 -6.96
C ILE A 37 -3.97 1.39 -6.16
N MET A 38 -3.91 1.63 -4.85
CA MET A 38 -3.13 0.87 -3.89
C MET A 38 -4.01 -0.09 -3.11
N ALA A 39 -3.60 -1.35 -3.03
CA ALA A 39 -4.18 -2.39 -2.21
C ALA A 39 -3.30 -2.63 -0.98
N VAL A 40 -3.88 -2.50 0.21
CA VAL A 40 -3.21 -2.74 1.50
C VAL A 40 -3.77 -4.01 2.14
N GLY A 41 -2.88 -4.99 2.33
CA GLY A 41 -3.18 -6.26 2.99
C GLY A 41 -3.11 -6.18 4.52
N SER A 42 -3.39 -7.29 5.17
CA SER A 42 -3.37 -7.41 6.64
C SER A 42 -1.95 -7.22 7.18
N SER A 43 -1.84 -6.51 8.29
CA SER A 43 -0.59 -6.50 9.06
C SER A 43 -0.56 -7.73 9.95
N GLN A 44 0.49 -8.55 9.83
CA GLN A 44 0.63 -9.79 10.57
C GLN A 44 2.04 -9.96 11.15
N PRO A 45 2.20 -10.65 12.29
CA PRO A 45 3.50 -11.03 12.80
C PRO A 45 4.21 -11.98 11.82
N THR A 46 5.35 -11.53 11.29
CA THR A 46 6.17 -12.27 10.35
C THR A 46 7.54 -12.53 10.94
N VAL A 47 8.04 -13.75 10.75
CA VAL A 47 9.41 -14.13 11.13
C VAL A 47 10.39 -13.48 10.16
N VAL A 48 11.35 -12.72 10.69
CA VAL A 48 12.34 -11.98 9.90
C VAL A 48 13.75 -12.24 10.40
N GLY A 49 14.71 -12.22 9.47
CA GLY A 49 16.13 -12.14 9.83
C GLY A 49 16.46 -10.74 10.35
N THR A 50 17.20 -10.65 11.46
CA THR A 50 17.81 -9.40 11.91
C THR A 50 19.14 -9.19 11.18
N LYS A 51 19.62 -7.94 11.14
CA LYS A 51 20.93 -7.61 10.54
C LYS A 51 22.09 -8.36 11.19
N ASP A 52 21.92 -8.76 12.44
CA ASP A 52 22.91 -9.49 13.24
C ASP A 52 22.84 -11.01 13.06
N GLY A 53 22.09 -11.50 12.05
CA GLY A 53 21.96 -12.93 11.75
C GLY A 53 21.06 -13.71 12.71
N ARG A 54 20.23 -13.03 13.51
CA ARG A 54 19.26 -13.67 14.42
C ARG A 54 17.88 -13.73 13.77
N ILE A 55 17.00 -14.52 14.37
CA ILE A 55 15.58 -14.56 14.01
C ILE A 55 14.82 -13.61 14.96
N GLY A 56 13.95 -12.78 14.41
CA GLY A 56 13.03 -11.92 15.14
C GLY A 56 11.61 -12.01 14.57
N ILE A 57 10.66 -11.37 15.25
CA ILE A 57 9.28 -11.22 14.78
C ILE A 57 9.03 -9.73 14.55
N LYS A 58 8.47 -9.37 13.39
CA LYS A 58 8.03 -8.01 13.07
C LYS A 58 6.64 -8.04 12.46
N SER A 59 5.84 -7.00 12.72
CA SER A 59 4.59 -6.81 11.98
C SER A 59 4.94 -6.40 10.55
N GLN A 60 4.45 -7.14 9.55
CA GLN A 60 4.60 -6.82 8.14
C GLN A 60 3.24 -6.78 7.47
N MET A 61 3.10 -5.95 6.44
CA MET A 61 1.93 -5.92 5.57
C MET A 61 2.40 -5.90 4.12
N GLN A 62 1.63 -6.49 3.22
CA GLN A 62 1.88 -6.37 1.78
C GLN A 62 1.09 -5.19 1.21
N VAL A 63 1.74 -4.46 0.30
CA VAL A 63 1.13 -3.35 -0.43
C VAL A 63 1.36 -3.58 -1.92
N ASN A 64 0.28 -3.60 -2.69
CA ASN A 64 0.30 -3.71 -4.14
C ASN A 64 -0.23 -2.41 -4.76
N VAL A 65 0.30 -2.00 -5.91
CA VAL A 65 -0.25 -0.86 -6.66
C VAL A 65 -0.50 -1.25 -8.10
N THR A 66 -1.69 -0.93 -8.59
CA THR A 66 -2.08 -1.03 -9.98
C THR A 66 -2.16 0.38 -10.56
N ALA A 67 -1.47 0.64 -11.66
CA ALA A 67 -1.39 1.95 -12.28
C ALA A 67 -1.64 1.87 -13.79
N ASP A 68 -2.15 2.96 -14.38
CA ASP A 68 -2.23 3.09 -15.82
C ASP A 68 -0.85 3.42 -16.41
N HIS A 69 -0.20 2.42 -17.00
CA HIS A 69 1.13 2.55 -17.59
C HIS A 69 1.21 3.48 -18.80
N ARG A 70 0.08 3.94 -19.34
CA ARG A 70 0.07 4.99 -20.37
C ARG A 70 0.48 6.35 -19.81
N VAL A 71 0.38 6.52 -18.50
CA VAL A 71 0.58 7.81 -17.81
C VAL A 71 1.64 7.70 -16.71
N ILE A 72 1.80 6.54 -16.07
CA ILE A 72 2.71 6.33 -14.95
C ILE A 72 3.77 5.27 -15.28
N TYR A 73 5.05 5.62 -15.12
CA TYR A 73 6.14 4.66 -15.28
C TYR A 73 6.34 3.82 -14.02
N GLY A 74 6.78 2.57 -14.21
CA GLY A 74 7.04 1.65 -13.09
C GLY A 74 8.16 2.11 -12.17
N SER A 75 9.15 2.86 -12.70
CA SER A 75 10.24 3.45 -11.91
C SER A 75 9.74 4.45 -10.87
N ASP A 76 8.82 5.32 -11.29
CA ASP A 76 8.26 6.36 -10.44
C ASP A 76 7.42 5.73 -9.33
N LEU A 77 6.66 4.70 -9.68
CA LEU A 77 5.85 3.95 -8.73
C LEU A 77 6.71 3.18 -7.71
N ALA A 78 7.82 2.58 -8.16
CA ALA A 78 8.76 1.90 -7.28
C ALA A 78 9.44 2.88 -6.31
N ALA A 79 9.83 4.06 -6.78
CA ALA A 79 10.42 5.10 -5.93
C ALA A 79 9.41 5.63 -4.89
N PHE A 80 8.16 5.81 -5.30
CA PHE A 80 7.06 6.17 -4.40
C PHE A 80 6.86 5.11 -3.31
N LEU A 81 6.75 3.83 -3.67
CA LEU A 81 6.56 2.73 -2.71
C LEU A 81 7.73 2.60 -1.72
N GLN A 82 8.97 2.81 -2.17
CA GLN A 82 10.13 2.84 -1.28
C GLN A 82 10.05 3.98 -0.26
N THR A 83 9.64 5.16 -0.71
CA THR A 83 9.46 6.33 0.18
C THR A 83 8.35 6.08 1.18
N LEU A 84 7.21 5.56 0.72
CA LEU A 84 6.08 5.20 1.57
C LEU A 84 6.47 4.16 2.63
N SER A 85 7.20 3.11 2.25
CA SER A 85 7.67 2.08 3.18
C SER A 85 8.53 2.67 4.30
N LYS A 86 9.48 3.56 3.94
CA LYS A 86 10.36 4.22 4.92
C LYS A 86 9.56 5.07 5.91
N ILE A 87 8.62 5.86 5.40
CA ILE A 87 7.73 6.69 6.20
C ILE A 87 6.88 5.87 7.17
N ILE A 88 6.31 4.76 6.72
CA ILE A 88 5.47 3.89 7.58
C ILE A 88 6.32 3.20 8.65
N GLU A 89 7.55 2.81 8.33
CA GLU A 89 8.47 2.15 9.27
C GLU A 89 9.10 3.11 10.28
N ASP A 90 9.39 4.35 9.88
CA ASP A 90 9.91 5.41 10.75
C ASP A 90 9.20 6.75 10.47
N PRO A 91 8.09 7.06 11.18
CA PRO A 91 7.25 8.23 10.88
C PRO A 91 7.87 9.57 11.31
N LYS A 92 9.13 9.59 11.76
CA LYS A 92 9.84 10.81 12.17
C LYS A 92 9.95 11.82 11.04
N ASP A 93 9.99 11.35 9.79
CA ASP A 93 10.02 12.22 8.61
C ASP A 93 8.71 13.00 8.38
N LEU A 94 7.63 12.71 9.11
CA LEU A 94 6.37 13.47 9.07
C LEU A 94 6.14 14.40 10.27
N THR A 95 6.95 14.31 11.32
CA THR A 95 6.81 15.14 12.51
C THR A 95 7.79 16.31 12.45
N PHE A 96 7.25 17.53 12.36
CA PHE A 96 7.97 18.80 12.45
C PHE A 96 8.26 19.21 13.90
#